data_AF-A0A261GUN7-F1
#
_entry.id   AF-A0A261GUN7-F1
#
_cell.length_a   1.000
_cell.length_b   1.000
_cell.length_c   1.000
_cell.angle_alpha   90.00
_cell.angle_beta   90.00
_cell.angle_gamma   90.00
#
_symmetry.space_group_name_H-M   'P 1'
#
loop_
_entity.id
_entity.type
_entity.pdbx_description
1 polymer ?
#
loop_
_entity_poly.entity_id
_entity_poly.type
_entity_poly.pdbx_seq_one_letter_code
_entity_poly.pdbx_strand_id
1 'polypeptide(L)'
;MPDQQAVIGLISDCPLQRHIMQAAIEGYGFAVAANSDPARIDKEFLERYMLVQAWVVILADEDLWSEAIDALIELSEAPILFGLGEAPGKHSPEYAKWERRLYSKLVELVGEPETLSEHVETLNDLDSLINRNPQAIPLPHHIRPATASDPVERVVILGASLGGPAAVKGFLDCLPVGLPAAYVYAQHIDQNSANVLVRVLGRHATVKLSEAHHGNSLHNGEVVIMPVDQEVTFDEDGAMFFQEHEWPGPYGPSIDQVMLNVANYYGSKVHAILFSGMGNDGAIAGPLLKAYGSRIWTQTSESCANSSMPDSVADTGCVEFRGTPVQLADKLVKTIELEELSKRRRGIG
;
A
#
# COMPACT_ATOMS: atom_id res chain seq x y z
N MET A 1 12.47 -8.60 -26.42
CA MET A 1 13.74 -8.74 -25.69
C MET A 1 13.37 -9.36 -24.35
N PRO A 2 14.15 -10.28 -23.77
CA PRO A 2 13.74 -10.86 -22.49
C PRO A 2 13.71 -9.75 -21.42
N ASP A 3 12.60 -9.69 -20.67
CA ASP A 3 12.40 -8.81 -19.50
C ASP A 3 13.66 -8.79 -18.64
N GLN A 4 14.22 -7.61 -18.39
CA GLN A 4 15.38 -7.48 -17.52
C GLN A 4 14.95 -6.72 -16.27
N GLN A 5 14.29 -7.47 -15.38
CA GLN A 5 14.13 -7.13 -13.98
C GLN A 5 15.49 -6.72 -13.40
N ALA A 6 15.56 -5.55 -12.77
CA ALA A 6 16.82 -5.00 -12.32
C ALA A 6 17.52 -5.93 -11.30
N VAL A 7 18.81 -6.19 -11.52
CA VAL A 7 19.57 -7.27 -10.89
C VAL A 7 20.53 -6.73 -9.83
N ILE A 8 20.30 -7.08 -8.57
CA ILE A 8 21.06 -6.61 -7.41
C ILE A 8 21.96 -7.71 -6.87
N GLY A 9 23.17 -7.33 -6.45
CA GLY A 9 24.09 -8.17 -5.70
C GLY A 9 24.12 -7.78 -4.23
N LEU A 10 24.15 -8.76 -3.34
CA LEU A 10 24.17 -8.59 -1.89
C LEU A 10 25.44 -9.16 -1.28
N ILE A 11 26.14 -8.34 -0.51
CA ILE A 11 27.30 -8.74 0.28
C ILE A 11 27.05 -8.40 1.75
N SER A 12 27.17 -9.42 2.60
CA SER A 12 27.23 -9.24 4.04
C SER A 12 27.96 -10.41 4.68
N ASP A 13 28.67 -10.18 5.78
CA ASP A 13 29.33 -11.21 6.61
C ASP A 13 28.36 -11.89 7.60
N CYS A 14 27.12 -11.41 7.69
CA CYS A 14 26.09 -11.97 8.54
C CYS A 14 25.01 -12.71 7.71
N PRO A 15 24.83 -14.04 7.89
CA PRO A 15 23.80 -14.80 7.18
C PRO A 15 22.37 -14.28 7.40
N LEU A 16 22.07 -13.78 8.60
CA LEU A 16 20.75 -13.21 8.90
C LEU A 16 20.51 -11.92 8.12
N GLN A 17 21.51 -11.03 8.07
CA GLN A 17 21.44 -9.79 7.29
C GLN A 17 21.24 -10.09 5.80
N ARG A 18 21.99 -11.06 5.26
CA ARG A 18 21.81 -11.57 3.89
C ARG A 18 20.38 -12.01 3.59
N HIS A 19 19.72 -12.71 4.51
CA HIS A 19 18.33 -13.15 4.34
C HIS A 19 17.34 -11.99 4.41
N ILE A 20 17.51 -11.07 5.36
CA ILE A 20 16.62 -9.91 5.53
C ILE A 20 16.71 -8.99 4.31
N MET A 21 17.92 -8.65 3.87
CA MET A 21 18.12 -7.80 2.68
C MET A 21 17.55 -8.43 1.42
N GLN A 22 17.76 -9.73 1.21
CA GLN A 22 17.21 -10.41 0.04
C GLN A 22 15.69 -10.31 0.01
N ALA A 23 15.02 -10.61 1.13
CA ALA A 23 13.57 -10.51 1.23
C ALA A 23 13.06 -9.07 1.00
N ALA A 24 13.78 -8.05 1.49
CA ALA A 24 13.43 -6.65 1.28
C ALA A 24 13.54 -6.24 -0.19
N ILE A 25 14.65 -6.60 -0.86
CA ILE A 25 14.94 -6.25 -2.25
C ILE A 25 13.99 -6.96 -3.21
N GLU A 26 13.80 -8.26 -3.03
CA GLU A 26 12.82 -9.04 -3.80
C GLU A 26 11.39 -8.56 -3.54
N GLY A 27 11.09 -8.16 -2.30
CA GLY A 27 9.82 -7.55 -1.92
C GLY A 27 9.50 -6.28 -2.70
N TYR A 28 10.53 -5.57 -3.19
CA TYR A 28 10.41 -4.39 -4.05
C TYR A 28 10.41 -4.68 -5.56
N GLY A 29 10.44 -5.95 -5.96
CA GLY A 29 10.43 -6.33 -7.37
C GLY A 29 11.79 -6.25 -8.04
N PHE A 30 12.89 -6.10 -7.29
CA PHE A 30 14.24 -6.30 -7.82
C PHE A 30 14.63 -7.79 -7.77
N ALA A 31 15.43 -8.25 -8.73
CA ALA A 31 15.99 -9.59 -8.71
C ALA A 31 17.31 -9.60 -7.92
N VAL A 32 17.55 -10.61 -7.08
CA VAL A 32 18.83 -10.80 -6.41
C VAL A 32 19.63 -11.90 -7.13
N ALA A 33 20.67 -11.53 -7.88
CA ALA A 33 21.51 -12.51 -8.58
C ALA A 33 22.63 -13.08 -7.70
N ALA A 34 23.16 -12.27 -6.79
CA ALA A 34 24.23 -12.66 -5.89
C ALA A 34 23.80 -12.39 -4.44
N ASN A 35 23.98 -13.38 -3.58
CA ASN A 35 23.88 -13.23 -2.13
C ASN A 35 25.05 -13.96 -1.51
N SER A 36 26.06 -13.23 -1.04
CA SER A 36 27.34 -13.84 -0.66
C SER A 36 28.04 -13.19 0.52
N ASP A 37 28.94 -14.01 1.05
CA ASP A 37 29.90 -13.64 2.06
C ASP A 37 31.07 -12.87 1.42
N PRO A 38 31.58 -11.79 2.04
CA PRO A 38 32.69 -11.00 1.49
C PRO A 38 33.94 -11.84 1.23
N ALA A 39 34.17 -12.94 1.95
CA ALA A 39 35.29 -13.85 1.71
C ALA A 39 35.30 -14.49 0.31
N ARG A 40 34.19 -14.42 -0.43
CA ARG A 40 34.05 -14.97 -1.78
C ARG A 40 34.33 -13.96 -2.88
N ILE A 41 34.58 -12.69 -2.53
CA ILE A 41 34.81 -11.65 -3.52
C ILE A 41 36.22 -11.81 -4.08
N ASP A 42 36.27 -12.24 -5.34
CA ASP A 42 37.45 -12.25 -6.17
C ASP A 42 37.05 -11.92 -7.62
N LYS A 43 38.05 -11.93 -8.51
CA LYS A 43 37.82 -11.65 -9.92
C LYS A 43 36.85 -12.65 -10.58
N GLU A 44 36.96 -13.95 -10.26
CA GLU A 44 36.10 -14.98 -10.86
C GLU A 44 34.64 -14.83 -10.40
N PHE A 45 34.46 -14.47 -9.12
CA PHE A 45 33.15 -14.16 -8.55
C PHE A 45 32.49 -12.99 -9.28
N LEU A 46 33.20 -11.89 -9.49
CA LEU A 46 32.64 -10.72 -10.16
C LEU A 46 32.35 -10.97 -11.65
N GLU A 47 33.21 -11.72 -12.34
CA GLU A 47 32.95 -12.17 -13.71
C GLU A 47 31.69 -13.03 -13.81
N ARG A 48 31.42 -13.89 -12.80
CA ARG A 48 30.20 -14.71 -12.73
C ARG A 48 28.94 -13.86 -12.56
N TYR A 49 29.04 -12.73 -11.88
CA TYR A 49 27.92 -11.84 -11.57
C TYR A 49 28.00 -10.51 -12.33
N MET A 50 28.57 -10.51 -13.54
CA MET A 50 28.75 -9.31 -14.37
C MET A 50 27.43 -8.61 -14.80
N LEU A 51 26.28 -9.27 -14.64
CA LEU A 51 24.96 -8.70 -14.92
C LEU A 51 24.37 -7.93 -13.72
N VAL A 52 25.03 -7.95 -12.56
CA VAL A 52 24.61 -7.15 -11.41
C VAL A 52 24.73 -5.67 -11.78
N GLN A 53 23.65 -4.91 -11.55
CA GLN A 53 23.54 -3.49 -11.86
C GLN A 53 23.82 -2.60 -10.64
N ALA A 54 23.71 -3.13 -9.43
CA ALA A 54 24.20 -2.48 -8.22
C ALA A 54 24.52 -3.51 -7.13
N TRP A 55 25.53 -3.22 -6.31
CA TRP A 55 25.87 -4.00 -5.13
C TRP A 55 25.38 -3.30 -3.87
N VAL A 56 24.76 -4.03 -2.96
CA VAL A 56 24.41 -3.56 -1.61
C VAL A 56 25.32 -4.27 -0.61
N VAL A 57 26.05 -3.49 0.18
CA VAL A 57 27.06 -4.00 1.12
C VAL A 57 26.71 -3.58 2.54
N ILE A 58 26.54 -4.56 3.42
CA ILE A 58 26.32 -4.36 4.86
C ILE A 58 27.21 -5.32 5.63
N LEU A 59 28.21 -4.78 6.32
CA LEU A 59 29.21 -5.54 7.05
C LEU A 59 29.17 -5.17 8.53
N ALA A 60 29.33 -6.15 9.41
CA ALA A 60 29.43 -5.90 10.85
C ALA A 60 30.79 -5.28 11.22
N ASP A 61 31.85 -5.66 10.50
CA ASP A 61 33.21 -5.15 10.68
C ASP A 61 33.83 -4.83 9.31
N GLU A 62 33.83 -3.55 8.93
CA GLU A 62 34.40 -3.12 7.64
C GLU A 62 35.93 -3.25 7.58
N ASP A 63 36.62 -3.09 8.71
CA ASP A 63 38.09 -3.17 8.78
C ASP A 63 38.57 -4.60 8.47
N LEU A 64 37.84 -5.60 8.99
CA LEU A 64 38.10 -7.03 8.75
C LEU A 64 38.02 -7.40 7.27
N TRP A 65 37.17 -6.73 6.50
CA TRP A 65 36.88 -7.04 5.10
C TRP A 65 37.42 -5.99 4.11
N SER A 66 38.34 -5.13 4.55
CA SER A 66 38.95 -4.08 3.73
C SER A 66 39.46 -4.58 2.37
N GLU A 67 40.20 -5.69 2.33
CA GLU A 67 40.70 -6.26 1.05
C GLU A 67 39.57 -6.68 0.09
N ALA A 68 38.46 -7.23 0.63
CA ALA A 68 37.32 -7.65 -0.17
C ALA A 68 36.52 -6.43 -0.68
N ILE A 69 36.42 -5.37 0.13
CA ILE A 69 35.81 -4.10 -0.26
C ILE A 69 36.63 -3.44 -1.37
N ASP A 70 37.95 -3.38 -1.22
CA ASP A 70 38.86 -2.81 -2.22
C ASP A 70 38.75 -3.60 -3.53
N ALA A 71 38.76 -4.94 -3.48
CA ALA A 71 38.56 -5.78 -4.66
C ALA A 71 37.20 -5.51 -5.33
N LEU A 72 36.13 -5.34 -4.56
CA LEU A 72 34.81 -5.04 -5.10
C LEU A 72 34.79 -3.67 -5.79
N ILE A 73 35.39 -2.65 -5.18
CA ILE A 73 35.45 -1.28 -5.71
C ILE A 73 36.32 -1.21 -6.98
N GLU A 74 37.45 -1.91 -6.99
CA GLU A 74 38.38 -1.89 -8.12
C GLU A 74 37.89 -2.69 -9.33
N LEU A 75 37.18 -3.80 -9.09
CA LEU A 75 36.85 -4.77 -10.14
C LEU A 75 35.38 -4.71 -10.59
N SER A 76 34.46 -4.18 -9.80
CA SER A 76 33.05 -4.05 -10.18
C SER A 76 32.81 -2.81 -11.05
N GLU A 77 32.17 -2.99 -12.20
CA GLU A 77 31.68 -1.87 -13.02
C GLU A 77 30.36 -1.29 -12.49
N ALA A 78 29.63 -2.06 -11.67
CA ALA A 78 28.37 -1.64 -11.08
C ALA A 78 28.57 -0.77 -9.83
N PRO A 79 27.70 0.25 -9.60
CA PRO A 79 27.73 1.07 -8.40
C PRO A 79 27.57 0.23 -7.12
N ILE A 80 28.24 0.67 -6.06
CA ILE A 80 28.24 0.00 -4.76
C ILE A 80 27.60 0.91 -3.72
N LEU A 81 26.59 0.38 -3.02
CA LEU A 81 25.84 1.07 -1.99
C LEU A 81 26.30 0.67 -0.59
N PHE A 82 26.84 1.64 0.13
CA PHE A 82 27.22 1.54 1.55
C PHE A 82 26.33 2.40 2.46
N GLY A 83 26.52 2.24 3.77
CA GLY A 83 25.98 3.17 4.77
C GLY A 83 24.48 3.02 5.06
N LEU A 84 23.91 1.85 4.78
CA LEU A 84 22.54 1.53 5.17
C LEU A 84 22.42 1.11 6.64
N GLY A 85 23.52 0.75 7.30
CA GLY A 85 23.51 0.13 8.63
C GLY A 85 22.83 -1.24 8.62
N GLU A 86 22.99 -2.03 9.69
CA GLU A 86 22.34 -3.33 9.80
C GLU A 86 20.82 -3.22 9.64
N ALA A 87 20.24 -4.17 8.91
CA ALA A 87 18.80 -4.30 8.78
C ALA A 87 18.18 -4.59 10.15
N PRO A 88 17.21 -3.77 10.62
CA PRO A 88 16.48 -4.07 11.83
C PRO A 88 15.70 -5.37 11.71
N GLY A 89 15.27 -5.95 12.84
CA GLY A 89 14.35 -7.08 12.79
C GLY A 89 13.02 -6.70 12.12
N LYS A 90 12.41 -7.58 11.32
CA LYS A 90 11.18 -7.29 10.55
C LYS A 90 10.01 -6.75 11.37
N HIS A 91 9.93 -7.08 12.65
CA HIS A 91 8.88 -6.60 13.57
C HIS A 91 9.24 -5.28 14.28
N SER A 92 10.40 -4.70 13.99
CA SER A 92 10.82 -3.40 14.53
C SER A 92 10.14 -2.26 13.79
N PRO A 93 9.67 -1.21 14.49
CA PRO A 93 9.20 0.02 13.85
C PRO A 93 10.24 0.67 12.92
N GLU A 94 11.53 0.42 13.17
CA GLU A 94 12.63 0.97 12.38
C GLU A 94 12.85 0.24 11.06
N TYR A 95 12.37 -1.00 10.94
CA TYR A 95 12.53 -1.82 9.74
C TYR A 95 11.93 -1.14 8.51
N ALA A 96 10.70 -0.62 8.65
CA ALA A 96 10.01 0.07 7.57
C ALA A 96 10.81 1.29 7.06
N LYS A 97 11.41 2.06 7.96
CA LYS A 97 12.22 3.23 7.60
C LYS A 97 13.52 2.81 6.90
N TRP A 98 14.17 1.75 7.38
CA TRP A 98 15.38 1.19 6.79
C TRP A 98 15.10 0.62 5.38
N GLU A 99 14.05 -0.18 5.25
CA GLU A 99 13.63 -0.85 4.01
C GLU A 99 13.28 0.17 2.92
N ARG A 100 12.56 1.25 3.28
CA ARG A 100 12.28 2.38 2.37
C ARG A 100 13.55 3.10 1.92
N ARG A 101 14.52 3.32 2.83
CA ARG A 101 15.79 3.97 2.47
C ARG A 101 16.60 3.10 1.51
N LEU A 102 16.61 1.79 1.71
CA LEU A 102 17.21 0.84 0.78
C LEU A 102 16.55 0.96 -0.61
N TYR A 103 15.21 0.95 -0.67
CA TYR A 103 14.47 1.09 -1.93
C TYR A 103 14.80 2.39 -2.67
N SER A 104 14.69 3.54 -2.02
CA SER A 104 14.93 4.84 -2.67
C SER A 104 16.34 4.92 -3.27
N LYS A 105 17.34 4.38 -2.57
CA LYS A 105 18.71 4.34 -3.07
C LYS A 105 18.89 3.37 -4.23
N LEU A 106 18.21 2.22 -4.22
CA LEU A 106 18.24 1.29 -5.35
C LEU A 106 17.59 1.90 -6.59
N VAL A 107 16.43 2.54 -6.45
CA VAL A 107 15.77 3.24 -7.56
C VAL A 107 16.65 4.35 -8.13
N GLU A 108 17.33 5.13 -7.28
CA GLU A 108 18.28 6.16 -7.74
C GLU A 108 19.44 5.57 -8.56
N LEU A 109 19.90 4.36 -8.22
CA LEU A 109 21.04 3.71 -8.86
C LEU A 109 20.68 2.95 -10.13
N VAL A 110 19.59 2.17 -10.11
CA VAL A 110 19.26 1.21 -11.18
C VAL A 110 17.92 1.48 -11.86
N GLY A 111 17.18 2.50 -11.42
CA GLY A 111 15.83 2.80 -11.90
C GLY A 111 14.74 2.00 -11.18
N GLU A 112 13.48 2.35 -11.45
CA GLU A 112 12.34 1.58 -10.94
C GLU A 112 12.26 0.21 -11.65
N PRO A 113 12.01 -0.89 -10.92
CA PRO A 113 11.92 -2.21 -11.52
C PRO A 113 10.68 -2.30 -12.43
N GLU A 114 10.78 -3.04 -13.54
CA GLU A 114 9.72 -3.13 -14.58
C GLU A 114 8.35 -3.55 -14.01
N THR A 115 8.31 -4.37 -12.95
CA THR A 115 7.08 -4.73 -12.25
C THR A 115 6.30 -3.53 -11.70
N LEU A 116 6.95 -2.38 -11.49
CA LEU A 116 6.32 -1.12 -11.08
C LEU A 116 5.96 -0.21 -12.27
N SER A 117 6.66 -0.30 -13.40
CA SER A 117 6.33 0.48 -14.60
C SER A 117 5.19 -0.12 -15.43
N GLU A 118 4.87 -1.41 -15.26
CA GLU A 118 3.65 -2.07 -15.75
C GLU A 118 2.34 -1.45 -15.20
N HIS A 119 2.38 -0.45 -14.30
CA HIS A 119 1.21 0.17 -13.66
C HIS A 119 0.34 1.01 -14.59
N VAL A 120 0.93 1.61 -15.63
CA VAL A 120 0.17 2.38 -16.64
C VAL A 120 -0.45 1.43 -17.67
N GLU A 121 0.21 0.32 -17.99
CA GLU A 121 -0.31 -0.70 -18.89
C GLU A 121 -1.43 -1.53 -18.22
N THR A 122 -1.30 -1.89 -16.95
CA THR A 122 -2.34 -2.59 -16.18
C THR A 122 -3.62 -1.78 -15.93
N LEU A 123 -3.54 -0.45 -15.80
CA LEU A 123 -4.74 0.41 -15.74
C LEU A 123 -5.51 0.43 -17.07
N ASN A 124 -4.82 0.33 -18.21
CA ASN A 124 -5.44 0.21 -19.53
C ASN A 124 -5.92 -1.23 -19.82
N ASP A 125 -5.21 -2.25 -19.35
CA ASP A 125 -5.63 -3.65 -19.49
C ASP A 125 -6.81 -4.02 -18.59
N LEU A 126 -6.94 -3.37 -17.42
CA LEU A 126 -8.17 -3.38 -16.61
C LEU A 126 -9.40 -3.06 -17.45
N ASP A 127 -9.29 -2.10 -18.37
CA ASP A 127 -10.36 -1.70 -19.29
C ASP A 127 -10.85 -2.86 -20.17
N SER A 128 -9.96 -3.81 -20.51
CA SER A 128 -10.29 -5.00 -21.30
C SER A 128 -10.84 -6.16 -20.45
N LEU A 129 -10.47 -6.23 -19.16
CA LEU A 129 -10.85 -7.30 -18.23
C LEU A 129 -12.19 -7.05 -17.51
N ILE A 130 -12.70 -5.81 -17.48
CA ILE A 130 -13.91 -5.36 -16.75
C ILE A 130 -15.25 -5.87 -17.36
N ASN A 131 -15.24 -6.84 -18.27
CA ASN A 131 -16.47 -7.40 -18.88
C ASN A 131 -17.18 -8.50 -18.05
N ARG A 132 -16.81 -8.72 -16.79
CA ARG A 132 -17.50 -9.67 -15.91
C ARG A 132 -18.09 -8.94 -14.72
N ASN A 133 -19.34 -8.52 -14.86
CA ASN A 133 -20.14 -7.92 -13.79
C ASN A 133 -20.22 -8.92 -12.61
N PRO A 134 -19.53 -8.70 -11.47
CA PRO A 134 -19.82 -9.46 -10.26
C PRO A 134 -21.29 -9.19 -9.90
N GLN A 135 -22.01 -10.19 -9.38
CA GLN A 135 -23.39 -9.93 -8.93
C GLN A 135 -23.36 -8.91 -7.79
N ALA A 136 -23.77 -7.67 -8.09
CA ALA A 136 -23.92 -6.63 -7.09
C ALA A 136 -24.76 -7.14 -5.92
N ILE A 137 -24.27 -6.95 -4.70
CA ILE A 137 -24.97 -7.36 -3.49
C ILE A 137 -26.23 -6.49 -3.40
N PRO A 138 -27.44 -7.08 -3.20
CA PRO A 138 -28.64 -6.27 -3.02
C PRO A 138 -28.57 -5.50 -1.70
N LEU A 139 -29.04 -4.26 -1.69
CA LEU A 139 -29.14 -3.50 -0.44
C LEU A 139 -30.12 -4.22 0.51
N PRO A 140 -29.71 -4.58 1.74
CA PRO A 140 -30.61 -5.19 2.70
C PRO A 140 -31.88 -4.36 2.93
N HIS A 141 -33.05 -4.99 2.88
CA HIS A 141 -34.35 -4.29 2.86
C HIS A 141 -34.62 -3.35 4.04
N HIS A 142 -33.95 -3.54 5.16
CA HIS A 142 -34.12 -2.69 6.33
C HIS A 142 -33.11 -1.55 6.40
N ILE A 143 -32.13 -1.49 5.51
CA ILE A 143 -31.27 -0.31 5.35
C ILE A 143 -32.04 0.69 4.49
N ARG A 144 -32.19 1.91 5.00
CA ARG A 144 -32.68 3.03 4.18
C ARG A 144 -31.54 3.46 3.26
N PRO A 145 -31.75 3.58 1.94
CA PRO A 145 -30.75 4.14 1.04
C PRO A 145 -30.33 5.54 1.51
N ALA A 146 -29.03 5.74 1.73
CA ALA A 146 -28.51 7.06 2.07
C ALA A 146 -28.48 7.99 0.86
N THR A 147 -28.69 9.27 1.12
CA THR A 147 -28.46 10.34 0.15
C THR A 147 -27.21 11.14 0.54
N ALA A 148 -26.71 11.95 -0.40
CA ALA A 148 -25.57 12.83 -0.13
C ALA A 148 -25.85 13.87 0.97
N SER A 149 -27.11 14.19 1.26
CA SER A 149 -27.48 15.12 2.34
C SER A 149 -27.55 14.48 3.73
N ASP A 150 -27.56 13.15 3.81
CA ASP A 150 -27.59 12.45 5.09
C ASP A 150 -26.19 12.54 5.77
N PRO A 151 -26.12 12.68 7.11
CA PRO A 151 -24.84 12.74 7.82
C PRO A 151 -23.95 11.52 7.53
N VAL A 152 -22.65 11.75 7.41
CA VAL A 152 -21.67 10.66 7.29
C VAL A 152 -21.41 10.07 8.67
N GLU A 153 -22.00 8.90 8.90
CA GLU A 153 -21.82 8.13 10.13
C GLU A 153 -20.81 6.99 9.98
N ARG A 154 -20.29 6.78 8.76
CA ARG A 154 -19.32 5.72 8.44
C ARG A 154 -18.39 6.19 7.34
N VAL A 155 -17.09 6.04 7.57
CA VAL A 155 -16.06 6.32 6.56
C VAL A 155 -15.23 5.07 6.35
N VAL A 156 -15.18 4.61 5.10
CA VAL A 156 -14.40 3.45 4.70
C VAL A 156 -13.13 3.93 4.00
N ILE A 157 -11.98 3.67 4.62
CA ILE A 157 -10.68 3.96 4.01
C ILE A 157 -10.28 2.76 3.18
N LEU A 158 -9.97 3.01 1.91
CA LEU A 158 -9.46 2.04 0.96
C LEU A 158 -7.99 2.38 0.77
N GLY A 159 -7.07 1.52 1.23
CA GLY A 159 -5.63 1.70 1.05
C GLY A 159 -5.09 0.67 0.08
N ALA A 160 -4.40 1.09 -0.97
CA ALA A 160 -3.94 0.18 -2.01
C ALA A 160 -2.66 0.67 -2.72
N SER A 161 -1.93 -0.26 -3.37
CA SER A 161 -0.71 0.05 -4.12
C SER A 161 -0.66 -0.85 -5.36
N LEU A 162 0.38 -1.66 -5.55
CA LEU A 162 0.49 -2.67 -6.61
C LEU A 162 -0.72 -3.62 -6.72
N GLY A 163 -1.42 -3.59 -7.86
CA GLY A 163 -2.66 -4.36 -8.10
C GLY A 163 -3.90 -3.81 -7.39
N GLY A 164 -3.74 -2.67 -6.70
CA GLY A 164 -4.76 -1.96 -5.94
C GLY A 164 -5.98 -1.56 -6.77
N PRO A 165 -5.84 -0.90 -7.93
CA PRO A 165 -6.98 -0.46 -8.72
C PRO A 165 -7.92 -1.62 -9.11
N ALA A 166 -7.37 -2.77 -9.49
CA ALA A 166 -8.15 -3.96 -9.81
C ALA A 166 -8.92 -4.51 -8.60
N ALA A 167 -8.23 -4.60 -7.46
CA ALA A 167 -8.81 -5.11 -6.21
C ALA A 167 -9.91 -4.18 -5.68
N VAL A 168 -9.66 -2.87 -5.66
CA VAL A 168 -10.62 -1.85 -5.22
C VAL A 168 -11.82 -1.80 -6.16
N LYS A 169 -11.61 -1.90 -7.48
CA LYS A 169 -12.73 -2.02 -8.45
C LYS A 169 -13.61 -3.22 -8.15
N GLY A 170 -13.00 -4.40 -7.97
CA GLY A 170 -13.73 -5.63 -7.66
C GLY A 170 -14.52 -5.55 -6.34
N PHE A 171 -14.03 -4.79 -5.37
CA PHE A 171 -14.75 -4.47 -4.14
C PHE A 171 -15.91 -3.50 -4.38
N LEU A 172 -15.66 -2.35 -5.03
CA LEU A 172 -16.67 -1.30 -5.25
C LEU A 172 -17.82 -1.78 -6.15
N ASP A 173 -17.53 -2.58 -7.18
CA ASP A 173 -18.54 -3.15 -8.09
C ASP A 173 -19.54 -4.07 -7.37
N CYS A 174 -19.15 -4.65 -6.23
CA CYS A 174 -20.02 -5.50 -5.45
C CYS A 174 -20.96 -4.70 -4.52
N LEU A 175 -20.67 -3.43 -4.25
CA LEU A 175 -21.40 -2.66 -3.25
C LEU A 175 -22.80 -2.24 -3.75
N PRO A 176 -23.83 -2.36 -2.91
CA PRO A 176 -25.16 -1.87 -3.23
C PRO A 176 -25.19 -0.34 -3.34
N VAL A 177 -25.93 0.15 -4.33
CA VAL A 177 -26.33 1.56 -4.40
C VAL A 177 -27.09 1.95 -3.12
N GLY A 178 -26.73 3.09 -2.54
CA GLY A 178 -27.40 3.64 -1.35
C GLY A 178 -26.90 3.07 -0.02
N LEU A 179 -25.82 2.28 -0.01
CA LEU A 179 -25.19 1.87 1.25
C LEU A 179 -24.72 3.12 2.04
N PRO A 180 -25.08 3.27 3.34
CA PRO A 180 -24.81 4.47 4.14
C PRO A 180 -23.34 4.53 4.61
N ALA A 181 -22.43 4.78 3.68
CA ALA A 181 -21.01 5.01 3.94
C ALA A 181 -20.40 5.97 2.90
N ALA A 182 -19.44 6.78 3.34
CA ALA A 182 -18.51 7.51 2.48
C ALA A 182 -17.19 6.74 2.37
N TYR A 183 -16.45 6.93 1.28
CA TYR A 183 -15.19 6.22 1.05
C TYR A 183 -14.06 7.21 0.80
N VAL A 184 -12.91 6.93 1.40
CA VAL A 184 -11.65 7.64 1.17
C VAL A 184 -10.69 6.66 0.52
N TYR A 185 -10.12 7.00 -0.63
CA TYR A 185 -9.24 6.10 -1.36
C TYR A 185 -7.82 6.68 -1.43
N ALA A 186 -6.88 5.98 -0.78
CA ALA A 186 -5.46 6.25 -0.85
C ALA A 186 -4.79 5.17 -1.70
N GLN A 187 -4.24 5.57 -2.85
CA GLN A 187 -3.57 4.69 -3.78
C GLN A 187 -2.17 5.23 -4.02
N HIS A 188 -1.13 4.40 -3.84
CA HIS A 188 0.20 4.76 -4.31
C HIS A 188 0.22 4.74 -5.84
N ILE A 189 0.25 5.93 -6.44
CA ILE A 189 0.36 6.19 -7.89
C ILE A 189 1.11 7.50 -8.09
N ASP A 190 1.63 7.72 -9.29
CA ASP A 190 2.11 9.04 -9.69
C ASP A 190 0.95 10.02 -9.96
N GLN A 191 1.24 11.33 -9.94
CA GLN A 191 0.24 12.39 -10.13
C GLN A 191 -0.45 12.33 -11.51
N ASN A 192 0.24 11.90 -12.55
CA ASN A 192 -0.34 11.80 -13.91
C ASN A 192 -1.35 10.64 -14.00
N SER A 193 -1.16 9.60 -13.19
CA SER A 193 -2.01 8.41 -13.12
C SER A 193 -3.30 8.62 -12.32
N ALA A 194 -3.42 9.66 -11.49
CA ALA A 194 -4.62 9.93 -10.68
C ALA A 194 -5.88 10.16 -11.54
N ASN A 195 -5.75 10.98 -12.59
CA ASN A 195 -6.83 11.23 -13.54
C ASN A 195 -7.28 9.96 -14.30
N VAL A 196 -6.33 9.05 -14.56
CA VAL A 196 -6.61 7.76 -15.20
C VAL A 196 -7.34 6.85 -14.22
N LEU A 197 -6.92 6.82 -12.95
CA LEU A 197 -7.55 6.04 -11.90
C LEU A 197 -9.03 6.42 -11.70
N VAL A 198 -9.35 7.72 -11.63
CA VAL A 198 -10.75 8.20 -11.56
C VAL A 198 -11.57 7.68 -12.73
N ARG A 199 -11.01 7.74 -13.94
CA ARG A 199 -11.70 7.30 -15.17
C ARG A 199 -11.91 5.79 -15.19
N VAL A 200 -10.90 5.00 -14.83
CA VAL A 200 -10.95 3.54 -14.85
C VAL A 200 -11.91 3.02 -13.79
N LEU A 201 -11.81 3.52 -12.56
CA LEU A 201 -12.69 3.09 -11.48
C LEU A 201 -14.10 3.63 -11.63
N GLY A 202 -14.27 4.85 -12.15
CA GLY A 202 -15.60 5.46 -12.34
C GLY A 202 -16.42 4.80 -13.44
N ARG A 203 -15.80 4.04 -14.34
CA ARG A 203 -16.52 3.29 -15.39
C ARG A 203 -17.33 2.15 -14.78
N HIS A 204 -18.64 2.23 -14.99
CA HIS A 204 -19.63 1.25 -14.50
C HIS A 204 -19.72 1.14 -12.96
N ALA A 205 -19.09 2.06 -12.22
CA ALA A 205 -19.24 2.11 -10.78
C ALA A 205 -20.65 2.57 -10.38
N THR A 206 -21.18 1.91 -9.35
CA THR A 206 -22.41 2.30 -8.66
C THR A 206 -22.19 3.47 -7.69
N VAL A 207 -20.92 3.78 -7.40
CA VAL A 207 -20.46 4.86 -6.52
C VAL A 207 -19.91 6.03 -7.33
N LYS A 208 -20.08 7.24 -6.81
CA LYS A 208 -19.52 8.45 -7.43
C LYS A 208 -18.05 8.57 -7.05
N LEU A 209 -17.17 8.67 -8.04
CA LEU A 209 -15.74 8.92 -7.80
C LEU A 209 -15.40 10.40 -8.04
N SER A 210 -14.60 10.96 -7.15
CA SER A 210 -14.09 12.33 -7.24
C SER A 210 -12.71 12.43 -6.61
N GLU A 211 -11.90 13.39 -7.07
CA GLU A 211 -10.68 13.77 -6.37
C GLU A 211 -11.04 14.59 -5.12
N ALA A 212 -10.20 14.52 -4.10
CA ALA A 212 -10.33 15.39 -2.95
C ALA A 212 -10.17 16.86 -3.38
N HIS A 213 -10.95 17.73 -2.75
CA HIS A 213 -10.85 19.17 -2.97
C HIS A 213 -10.93 19.90 -1.63
N HIS A 214 -10.10 20.94 -1.49
CA HIS A 214 -10.08 21.78 -0.30
C HIS A 214 -11.47 22.39 -0.03
N GLY A 215 -11.91 22.30 1.23
CA GLY A 215 -13.21 22.82 1.69
C GLY A 215 -14.40 21.89 1.43
N ASN A 216 -14.23 20.78 0.70
CA ASN A 216 -15.30 19.81 0.49
C ASN A 216 -15.41 18.81 1.65
N SER A 217 -16.62 18.42 2.02
CA SER A 217 -16.88 17.34 2.98
C SER A 217 -17.10 15.99 2.27
N LEU A 218 -17.01 14.89 3.03
CA LEU A 218 -17.38 13.56 2.54
C LEU A 218 -18.91 13.41 2.46
N HIS A 219 -19.39 12.64 1.48
CA HIS A 219 -20.81 12.30 1.33
C HIS A 219 -21.02 10.79 1.20
N ASN A 220 -22.18 10.30 1.65
CA ASN A 220 -22.55 8.90 1.47
C ASN A 220 -22.62 8.53 -0.03
N GLY A 221 -22.03 7.38 -0.38
CA GLY A 221 -21.97 6.90 -1.77
C GLY A 221 -20.89 7.55 -2.63
N GLU A 222 -20.05 8.42 -2.06
CA GLU A 222 -18.91 9.05 -2.73
C GLU A 222 -17.59 8.36 -2.34
N VAL A 223 -16.73 8.12 -3.33
CA VAL A 223 -15.36 7.69 -3.19
C VAL A 223 -14.45 8.87 -3.53
N VAL A 224 -13.81 9.41 -2.51
CA VAL A 224 -12.90 10.55 -2.62
C VAL A 224 -11.46 10.04 -2.69
N ILE A 225 -10.77 10.31 -3.80
CA ILE A 225 -9.37 9.93 -4.01
C ILE A 225 -8.46 10.98 -3.37
N MET A 226 -7.58 10.54 -2.48
CA MET A 226 -6.60 11.41 -1.83
C MET A 226 -5.50 11.84 -2.83
N PRO A 227 -5.07 13.11 -2.80
CA PRO A 227 -4.06 13.63 -3.72
C PRO A 227 -2.68 13.07 -3.37
N VAL A 228 -1.77 12.99 -4.34
CA VAL A 228 -0.41 12.46 -4.16
C VAL A 228 0.52 13.49 -3.51
N ASP A 229 0.30 14.78 -3.75
CA ASP A 229 1.24 15.86 -3.48
C ASP A 229 0.95 16.68 -2.23
N GLN A 230 -0.24 16.55 -1.61
CA GLN A 230 -0.63 17.36 -0.46
C GLN A 230 -1.30 16.54 0.63
N GLU A 231 -0.82 16.68 1.86
CA GLU A 231 -1.50 16.04 2.99
C GLU A 231 -2.89 16.64 3.20
N VAL A 232 -3.88 15.77 3.42
CA VAL A 232 -5.27 16.16 3.67
C VAL A 232 -5.67 15.78 5.09
N THR A 233 -6.18 16.76 5.83
CA THR A 233 -6.80 16.62 7.15
C THR A 233 -8.28 17.00 7.10
N PHE A 234 -8.99 16.91 8.22
CA PHE A 234 -10.38 17.37 8.34
C PHE A 234 -10.47 18.45 9.43
N ASP A 235 -11.20 19.53 9.16
CA ASP A 235 -11.48 20.59 10.13
C ASP A 235 -12.62 20.19 11.09
N GLU A 236 -13.00 21.10 11.99
CA GLU A 236 -14.06 20.86 12.99
C GLU A 236 -15.44 20.58 12.36
N ASP A 237 -15.69 21.13 11.17
CA ASP A 237 -16.94 20.95 10.41
C ASP A 237 -16.90 19.72 9.48
N GLY A 238 -15.76 19.02 9.44
CA GLY A 238 -15.55 17.81 8.63
C GLY A 238 -15.28 18.10 7.17
N ALA A 239 -14.92 19.34 6.84
CA ALA A 239 -14.41 19.69 5.53
C ALA A 239 -12.93 19.31 5.40
N MET A 240 -12.54 18.86 4.21
CA MET A 240 -11.16 18.51 3.89
C MET A 240 -10.30 19.77 3.86
N PHE A 241 -9.23 19.78 4.65
CA PHE A 241 -8.26 20.85 4.70
C PHE A 241 -6.92 20.34 4.18
N PHE A 242 -6.42 21.00 3.14
CA PHE A 242 -5.17 20.65 2.47
C PHE A 242 -4.03 21.40 3.14
N GLN A 243 -3.00 20.66 3.55
CA GLN A 243 -1.83 21.21 4.22
C GLN A 243 -0.87 21.86 3.23
N GLU A 244 -0.03 22.77 3.73
CA GLU A 244 1.05 23.41 2.94
C GLU A 244 2.29 22.53 2.80
N HIS A 245 2.21 21.25 3.20
CA HIS A 245 3.26 20.25 3.07
C HIS A 245 2.72 18.96 2.47
N GLU A 246 3.64 18.18 1.89
CA GLU A 246 3.36 16.86 1.34
C GLU A 246 3.06 15.85 2.46
N TRP A 247 2.62 14.67 2.06
CA TRP A 247 2.45 13.54 2.97
C TRP A 247 3.78 13.15 3.63
N PRO A 248 3.77 12.70 4.89
CA PRO A 248 4.98 12.18 5.51
C PRO A 248 5.42 10.88 4.82
N GLY A 249 6.70 10.81 4.48
CA GLY A 249 7.29 9.65 3.83
C GLY A 249 7.72 9.92 2.38
N PRO A 250 8.27 8.92 1.68
CA PRO A 250 8.81 9.09 0.34
C PRO A 250 7.77 9.08 -0.78
N TYR A 251 6.53 8.65 -0.52
CA TYR A 251 5.43 8.56 -1.48
C TYR A 251 4.17 9.13 -0.85
N GLY A 252 3.41 9.89 -1.63
CA GLY A 252 2.05 10.29 -1.29
C GLY A 252 1.00 9.57 -2.15
N PRO A 253 -0.25 9.46 -1.67
CA PRO A 253 -0.63 9.65 -0.28
C PRO A 253 -0.04 8.55 0.62
N SER A 254 0.45 8.93 1.81
CA SER A 254 0.79 7.94 2.85
C SER A 254 -0.49 7.35 3.40
N ILE A 255 -0.68 6.03 3.24
CA ILE A 255 -1.87 5.32 3.69
C ILE A 255 -1.98 5.36 5.21
N ASP A 256 -0.87 5.18 5.93
CA ASP A 256 -0.79 5.37 7.38
C ASP A 256 -1.32 6.76 7.78
N GLN A 257 -0.83 7.83 7.14
CA GLN A 257 -1.24 9.18 7.52
C GLN A 257 -2.69 9.47 7.13
N VAL A 258 -3.18 8.99 5.98
CA VAL A 258 -4.61 9.06 5.62
C VAL A 258 -5.47 8.37 6.68
N MET A 259 -5.07 7.17 7.10
CA MET A 259 -5.76 6.41 8.14
C MET A 259 -5.86 7.21 9.44
N LEU A 260 -4.75 7.82 9.87
CA LEU A 260 -4.71 8.63 11.08
C LEU A 260 -5.54 9.91 10.96
N ASN A 261 -5.42 10.65 9.85
CA ASN A 261 -6.13 11.91 9.63
C ASN A 261 -7.65 11.70 9.59
N VAL A 262 -8.12 10.66 8.91
CA VAL A 262 -9.55 10.30 8.88
C VAL A 262 -10.01 9.83 10.26
N ALA A 263 -9.25 8.97 10.93
CA ALA A 263 -9.62 8.45 12.26
C ALA A 263 -9.60 9.52 13.35
N ASN A 264 -8.73 10.53 13.24
CA ASN A 264 -8.68 11.64 14.19
C ASN A 264 -10.01 12.43 14.23
N TYR A 265 -10.66 12.60 13.08
CA TYR A 265 -11.96 13.28 13.00
C TYR A 265 -13.15 12.32 13.19
N TYR A 266 -13.18 11.21 12.46
CA TYR A 266 -14.34 10.31 12.43
C TYR A 266 -14.34 9.25 13.56
N GLY A 267 -13.21 9.04 14.24
CA GLY A 267 -13.07 8.11 15.35
C GLY A 267 -13.55 6.70 15.02
N SER A 268 -14.36 6.12 15.92
CA SER A 268 -14.94 4.77 15.78
C SER A 268 -15.86 4.55 14.56
N LYS A 269 -16.16 5.61 13.79
CA LYS A 269 -16.93 5.51 12.53
C LYS A 269 -16.07 4.99 11.37
N VAL A 270 -14.77 4.82 11.57
CA VAL A 270 -13.82 4.44 10.52
C VAL A 270 -13.69 2.93 10.37
N HIS A 271 -13.70 2.50 9.11
CA HIS A 271 -13.34 1.15 8.69
C HIS A 271 -12.20 1.23 7.68
N ALA A 272 -11.01 0.75 8.01
CA ALA A 272 -9.90 0.67 7.07
C ALA A 272 -9.88 -0.70 6.39
N ILE A 273 -9.73 -0.71 5.06
CA ILE A 273 -9.60 -1.91 4.24
C ILE A 273 -8.34 -1.75 3.38
N LEU A 274 -7.36 -2.62 3.61
CA LEU A 274 -6.09 -2.59 2.90
C LEU A 274 -6.07 -3.69 1.83
N PHE A 275 -5.88 -3.28 0.58
CA PHE A 275 -5.88 -4.13 -0.60
C PHE A 275 -4.46 -4.48 -1.04
N SER A 276 -4.36 -5.24 -2.13
CA SER A 276 -3.12 -5.56 -2.82
C SER A 276 -2.20 -4.34 -2.91
N GLY A 277 -0.94 -4.55 -2.55
CA GLY A 277 0.03 -3.50 -2.51
C GLY A 277 1.40 -3.99 -2.04
N MET A 278 2.42 -3.23 -2.44
CA MET A 278 3.79 -3.47 -2.04
C MET A 278 4.13 -2.70 -0.76
N GLY A 279 5.02 -3.25 0.08
CA GLY A 279 5.56 -2.58 1.25
C GLY A 279 4.75 -2.84 2.52
N ASN A 280 4.64 -1.83 3.39
CA ASN A 280 4.07 -1.95 4.74
C ASN A 280 3.21 -0.75 5.16
N ASP A 281 2.86 0.12 4.22
CA ASP A 281 2.06 1.31 4.52
C ASP A 281 0.66 0.89 5.00
N GLY A 282 0.18 1.56 6.05
CA GLY A 282 -1.04 1.21 6.78
C GLY A 282 -0.82 0.32 8.01
N ALA A 283 0.34 -0.34 8.14
CA ALA A 283 0.64 -1.19 9.29
C ALA A 283 0.92 -0.37 10.57
N ILE A 284 1.54 0.81 10.43
CA ILE A 284 1.95 1.64 11.57
C ILE A 284 0.71 2.25 12.25
N ALA A 285 -0.27 2.68 11.46
CA ALA A 285 -1.50 3.30 11.95
C ALA A 285 -2.46 2.31 12.63
N GLY A 286 -2.29 1.00 12.39
CA GLY A 286 -3.22 -0.04 12.82
C GLY A 286 -3.58 -0.03 14.32
N PRO A 287 -2.58 -0.07 15.24
CA PRO A 287 -2.84 -0.01 16.67
C PRO A 287 -3.61 1.24 17.13
N LEU A 288 -3.33 2.40 16.53
CA LEU A 288 -3.99 3.66 16.87
C LEU A 288 -5.44 3.69 16.36
N LEU A 289 -5.70 3.16 15.16
CA LEU A 289 -7.07 2.98 14.66
C LEU A 289 -7.89 2.08 15.59
N LYS A 290 -7.32 0.98 16.09
CA LYS A 290 -7.99 0.13 17.07
C LYS A 290 -8.29 0.87 18.36
N ALA A 291 -7.38 1.73 18.82
CA ALA A 291 -7.60 2.57 20.00
C ALA A 291 -8.74 3.58 19.80
N TYR A 292 -8.95 4.09 18.58
CA TYR A 292 -10.10 4.91 18.22
C TYR A 292 -11.42 4.13 18.08
N GLY A 293 -11.37 2.79 18.18
CA GLY A 293 -12.52 1.91 17.99
C GLY A 293 -12.84 1.61 16.52
N SER A 294 -11.92 1.93 15.61
CA SER A 294 -12.02 1.66 14.18
C SER A 294 -11.79 0.17 13.89
N ARG A 295 -12.36 -0.32 12.79
CA ARG A 295 -12.08 -1.68 12.30
C ARG A 295 -11.04 -1.66 11.20
N ILE A 296 -10.29 -2.75 11.10
CA ILE A 296 -9.26 -2.92 10.07
C ILE A 296 -9.44 -4.29 9.44
N TRP A 297 -9.58 -4.33 8.12
CA TRP A 297 -9.65 -5.55 7.31
C TRP A 297 -8.57 -5.52 6.23
N THR A 298 -8.18 -6.69 5.74
CA THR A 298 -7.17 -6.78 4.66
C THR A 298 -7.58 -7.77 3.58
N GLN A 299 -7.05 -7.58 2.38
CA GLN A 299 -7.16 -8.55 1.31
C GLN A 299 -6.36 -9.83 1.67
N THR A 300 -6.89 -11.00 1.31
CA THR A 300 -6.18 -12.28 1.44
C THR A 300 -5.03 -12.38 0.45
N SER A 301 -3.88 -12.88 0.91
CA SER A 301 -2.63 -12.97 0.14
C SER A 301 -2.83 -13.67 -1.21
N GLU A 302 -3.63 -14.74 -1.24
CA GLU A 302 -3.90 -15.54 -2.44
C GLU A 302 -4.67 -14.79 -3.53
N SER A 303 -5.31 -13.67 -3.17
CA SER A 303 -6.07 -12.85 -4.10
C SER A 303 -5.38 -11.54 -4.48
N CYS A 304 -4.22 -11.24 -3.88
CA CYS A 304 -3.45 -10.05 -4.17
C CYS A 304 -2.56 -10.27 -5.40
N ALA A 305 -2.30 -9.20 -6.14
CA ALA A 305 -1.17 -9.19 -7.08
C ALA A 305 0.16 -9.08 -6.32
N ASN A 306 0.18 -8.30 -5.23
CA ASN A 306 1.25 -8.27 -4.25
C ASN A 306 0.66 -8.21 -2.84
N SER A 307 1.01 -9.19 -2.00
CA SER A 307 0.41 -9.33 -0.68
C SER A 307 1.19 -8.67 0.45
N SER A 308 2.39 -8.13 0.18
CA SER A 308 3.28 -7.63 1.25
C SER A 308 2.63 -6.58 2.14
N MET A 309 1.92 -5.60 1.56
CA MET A 309 1.23 -4.56 2.34
C MET A 309 0.06 -5.09 3.18
N PRO A 310 -0.94 -5.81 2.62
CA PRO A 310 -2.02 -6.37 3.43
C PRO A 310 -1.55 -7.44 4.44
N ASP A 311 -0.45 -8.16 4.15
CA ASP A 311 0.17 -9.10 5.10
C ASP A 311 0.86 -8.34 6.24
N SER A 312 1.62 -7.29 5.94
CA SER A 312 2.25 -6.43 6.96
C SER A 312 1.23 -5.80 7.90
N VAL A 313 0.05 -5.42 7.39
CA VAL A 313 -1.04 -4.88 8.21
C VAL A 313 -1.66 -6.00 9.06
N ALA A 314 -1.80 -7.21 8.52
CA ALA A 314 -2.30 -8.37 9.26
C ALA A 314 -1.35 -8.78 10.41
N ASP A 315 -0.04 -8.70 10.20
CA ASP A 315 0.99 -9.04 11.19
C ASP A 315 0.97 -8.13 12.43
N THR A 316 0.31 -6.96 12.36
CA THR A 316 0.07 -6.09 13.52
C THR A 316 -0.86 -6.71 14.56
N GLY A 317 -1.58 -7.78 14.21
CA GLY A 317 -2.63 -8.40 15.05
C GLY A 317 -3.90 -7.55 15.19
N CYS A 318 -3.99 -6.41 14.50
CA CYS A 318 -5.12 -5.49 14.61
C CYS A 318 -6.29 -5.84 13.67
N VAL A 319 -6.03 -6.69 12.66
CA VAL A 319 -6.97 -7.05 11.60
C VAL A 319 -8.07 -8.00 12.09
N GLU A 320 -9.32 -7.62 11.87
CA GLU A 320 -10.51 -8.39 12.32
C GLU A 320 -11.02 -9.38 11.27
N PHE A 321 -10.72 -9.13 10.00
CA PHE A 321 -11.21 -9.94 8.89
C PHE A 321 -10.26 -9.85 7.71
N ARG A 322 -10.04 -10.99 7.06
CA ARG A 322 -9.31 -11.09 5.80
C ARG A 322 -10.21 -11.74 4.76
N GLY A 323 -10.24 -11.22 3.54
CA GLY A 323 -11.01 -11.83 2.46
C GLY A 323 -10.60 -11.33 1.08
N THR A 324 -11.13 -11.97 0.04
CA THR A 324 -11.10 -11.44 -1.33
C THR A 324 -11.87 -10.12 -1.43
N PRO A 325 -11.68 -9.29 -2.47
CA PRO A 325 -12.45 -8.06 -2.65
C PRO A 325 -13.97 -8.25 -2.54
N VAL A 326 -14.50 -9.33 -3.10
CA VAL A 326 -15.94 -9.67 -3.02
C VAL A 326 -16.36 -9.99 -1.58
N GLN A 327 -15.55 -10.76 -0.86
CA GLN A 327 -15.84 -11.10 0.55
C GLN A 327 -15.72 -9.88 1.47
N LEU A 328 -14.80 -8.95 1.18
CA LEU A 328 -14.69 -7.68 1.90
C LEU A 328 -15.93 -6.81 1.69
N ALA A 329 -16.46 -6.76 0.46
CA ALA A 329 -17.70 -6.05 0.15
C ALA A 329 -18.91 -6.65 0.89
N ASP A 330 -19.07 -7.98 0.83
CA ASP A 330 -20.13 -8.70 1.57
C ASP A 330 -20.01 -8.49 3.08
N LYS A 331 -18.79 -8.54 3.61
CA LYS A 331 -18.54 -8.28 5.03
C LYS A 331 -18.90 -6.84 5.41
N LEU A 332 -18.61 -5.85 4.55
CA LEU A 332 -18.97 -4.45 4.78
C LEU A 332 -20.48 -4.29 4.86
N VAL A 333 -21.22 -4.81 3.88
CA VAL A 333 -22.69 -4.72 3.82
C VAL A 333 -23.30 -5.33 5.08
N LYS A 334 -22.90 -6.54 5.47
CA LYS A 334 -23.37 -7.22 6.69
C LYS A 334 -23.04 -6.46 7.98
N THR A 335 -21.86 -5.82 8.02
CA THR A 335 -21.44 -5.04 9.19
C THR A 335 -22.33 -3.80 9.35
N ILE A 336 -22.57 -3.07 8.26
CA ILE A 336 -23.46 -1.91 8.26
C ILE A 336 -24.89 -2.31 8.60
N GLU A 337 -25.38 -3.43 8.05
CA GLU A 337 -26.68 -4.02 8.34
C GLU A 337 -26.89 -4.24 9.86
N LEU A 338 -25.94 -4.92 10.51
CA LEU A 338 -25.97 -5.19 11.95
C LEU A 338 -25.92 -3.90 12.79
N GLU A 339 -25.14 -2.91 12.36
CA GLU A 339 -25.05 -1.62 13.04
C GLU A 339 -26.37 -0.83 12.96
N GLU A 340 -27.03 -0.81 11.79
CA GLU A 340 -28.33 -0.18 11.60
C GLU A 340 -29.42 -0.85 12.45
N LEU A 341 -29.43 -2.19 12.52
CA LEU A 341 -30.34 -2.93 13.41
C LEU A 341 -30.09 -2.61 14.89
N SER A 342 -28.82 -2.49 15.29
CA SER A 342 -28.43 -2.13 16.65
C SER A 342 -28.85 -0.70 17.02
N LYS A 343 -28.70 0.27 16.10
CA LYS A 343 -29.16 1.65 16.29
C LYS A 343 -30.67 1.72 16.48
N ARG A 344 -31.45 1.01 15.64
CA ARG A 344 -32.91 0.94 15.77
C ARG A 344 -33.36 0.39 17.12
N ARG A 345 -32.71 -0.68 17.61
CA ARG A 345 -33.02 -1.25 18.93
C ARG A 345 -32.73 -0.27 20.07
N ARG A 346 -31.68 0.55 19.96
CA ARG A 346 -31.32 1.57 20.96
C ARG A 346 -32.20 2.82 20.90
N GLY A 347 -32.77 3.16 19.73
CA GLY A 347 -33.65 4.30 19.53
C GLY A 347 -35.14 4.07 19.80
N ILE A 348 -35.54 2.86 20.23
CA ILE A 348 -36.92 2.51 20.64
C ILE A 348 -37.03 2.52 22.18
N GLY A 349 -36.30 3.41 22.85
CA GLY A 349 -36.31 3.60 24.31
C GLY A 349 -37.00 4.88 24.72
#